data_AF-A0A0R3SSS5-F1
#
_entry.id   AF-A0A0R3SSS5-F1
#
_cell.length_a   1.000
_cell.length_b   1.000
_cell.length_c   1.000
_cell.angle_alpha   90.00
_cell.angle_beta   90.00
_cell.angle_gamma   90.00
#
_symmetry.space_group_name_H-M   'P 1'
#
loop_
_entity.id
_entity.type
_entity.pdbx_description
1 polymer ?
#
loop_
_entity_poly.entity_id
_entity_poly.type
_entity_poly.pdbx_seq_one_letter_code
_entity_poly.pdbx_strand_id
1 'polypeptide(L)'
;MRRESDTGTTKDEQNVIKQLSTVFKDNLSRHKNMEADLNLKENAEPVFRPVPFSVRRSVEEEPSRLERIAVRKQKGSARFCAYFSIGLNAALENNHHPLLAAENIYNSQW
;
A
#
# COMPACT_ATOMS: atom_id res chain seq x y z
N MET A 1 -8.70 31.00 -6.97
CA MET A 1 -9.10 31.27 -5.58
C MET A 1 -8.85 30.02 -4.74
N ARG A 2 -7.85 30.03 -3.86
CA ARG A 2 -7.75 29.03 -2.78
C ARG A 2 -8.82 29.41 -1.76
N ARG A 3 -9.78 28.54 -1.49
CA ARG A 3 -10.56 28.65 -0.25
C ARG A 3 -9.68 28.09 0.85
N GLU A 4 -9.20 28.95 1.73
CA GLU A 4 -8.78 28.53 3.06
C GLU A 4 -10.03 28.03 3.77
N SER A 5 -10.10 26.74 4.07
CA SER A 5 -11.19 26.16 4.82
C SER A 5 -10.90 26.34 6.31
N ASP A 6 -11.72 27.18 6.93
CA ASP A 6 -11.84 27.38 8.37
C ASP A 6 -12.04 26.03 9.07
N THR A 7 -11.02 25.51 9.73
CA THR A 7 -11.10 24.24 10.48
C THR A 7 -11.53 24.51 11.92
N GLY A 8 -12.73 25.05 12.09
CA GLY A 8 -13.38 25.13 13.40
C GLY A 8 -14.07 23.80 13.70
N THR A 9 -13.38 22.87 14.38
CA THR A 9 -13.96 21.58 14.76
C THR A 9 -15.11 21.80 15.74
N THR A 10 -16.31 21.31 15.43
CA THR A 10 -17.49 21.45 16.27
C THR A 10 -17.31 20.69 17.59
N LYS A 11 -18.07 21.08 18.63
CA LYS A 11 -18.00 20.43 19.96
C LYS A 11 -18.27 18.92 19.89
N ASP A 12 -19.14 18.51 18.97
CA ASP A 12 -19.49 17.12 18.75
C ASP A 12 -18.35 16.34 18.08
N GLU A 13 -17.70 16.92 17.08
CA GLU A 13 -16.51 16.33 16.45
C GLU A 13 -15.36 16.15 17.45
N GLN A 14 -15.11 17.15 18.31
CA GLN A 14 -14.11 17.06 19.37
C GLN A 14 -14.43 15.93 20.36
N ASN A 15 -15.71 15.74 20.69
CA ASN A 15 -16.15 14.66 21.56
C ASN A 15 -15.93 13.29 20.91
N VAL A 16 -16.25 13.13 19.62
CA VAL A 16 -16.03 11.88 18.86
C VAL A 16 -14.53 11.56 18.76
N ILE A 17 -13.69 12.53 18.40
CA ILE A 17 -12.24 12.35 18.31
C ILE A 17 -11.67 11.92 19.67
N LYS A 18 -12.16 12.52 20.76
CA LYS A 18 -11.72 12.16 22.10
C LYS A 18 -12.10 10.72 22.46
N GLN A 19 -13.34 10.31 22.18
CA GLN A 19 -13.83 8.96 22.48
C GLN A 19 -13.17 7.88 21.61
N LEU A 20 -12.94 8.17 20.33
CA LEU A 20 -12.34 7.25 19.36
C LEU A 20 -10.87 7.58 19.07
N SER A 21 -10.16 8.15 20.05
CA SER A 21 -8.79 8.64 19.89
C SER A 21 -7.80 7.61 19.34
N THR A 22 -8.05 6.31 19.58
CA THR A 22 -7.23 5.21 19.01
C THR A 22 -7.36 5.10 17.50
N VAL A 23 -8.52 5.39 16.93
CA VAL A 23 -8.78 5.36 15.48
C VAL A 23 -8.09 6.53 14.77
N PHE A 24 -7.99 7.68 15.44
CA PHE A 24 -7.44 8.93 14.90
C PHE A 24 -5.95 9.15 15.19
N LYS A 25 -5.21 8.10 15.53
CA LYS A 25 -3.75 8.22 15.72
C LYS A 25 -3.04 8.34 14.36
N ASP A 26 -2.01 9.17 14.30
CA ASP A 26 -1.17 9.37 13.10
C ASP A 26 -0.21 8.19 12.80
N ASN A 27 -0.52 6.99 13.29
CA ASN A 27 0.28 5.79 13.06
C ASN A 27 -0.53 4.68 12.39
N LEU A 28 0.18 3.84 11.64
CA LEU A 28 -0.42 2.63 11.09
C LEU A 28 -0.63 1.60 12.19
N SER A 29 -1.82 1.00 12.20
CA SER A 29 -2.14 -0.13 13.07
C SER A 29 -2.13 -1.45 12.27
N ARG A 30 -1.92 -2.56 12.97
CA ARG A 30 -2.02 -3.91 12.39
C ARG A 30 -3.48 -4.36 12.41
N HIS A 31 -4.02 -4.71 11.26
CA HIS A 31 -5.30 -5.42 11.19
C HIS A 31 -5.10 -6.86 11.69
N LYS A 32 -5.93 -7.31 12.65
CA LYS A 32 -5.72 -8.58 13.37
C LYS A 32 -6.55 -9.75 12.84
N ASN A 33 -7.61 -9.47 12.07
CA ASN A 33 -8.64 -10.46 11.73
C ASN A 33 -8.61 -10.88 10.26
N MET A 34 -7.59 -10.48 9.50
CA MET A 34 -7.47 -10.78 8.08
C MET A 34 -6.00 -10.98 7.75
N GLU A 35 -5.74 -12.02 6.96
CA GLU A 35 -4.44 -12.32 6.36
C GLU A 35 -4.58 -12.21 4.84
N ALA A 36 -3.52 -11.80 4.17
CA ALA A 36 -3.50 -11.65 2.73
C ALA A 36 -3.06 -12.97 2.09
N ASP A 37 -3.98 -13.67 1.43
CA ASP A 37 -3.67 -14.86 0.66
C ASP A 37 -3.25 -14.47 -0.78
N LEU A 38 -2.06 -14.94 -1.17
CA LEU A 38 -1.47 -14.70 -2.49
C LEU A 38 -1.32 -16.05 -3.22
N ASN A 39 -2.30 -16.37 -4.07
CA ASN A 39 -2.28 -17.59 -4.86
C ASN A 39 -1.48 -17.38 -6.14
N LEU A 40 -0.67 -18.37 -6.50
CA LEU A 40 0.07 -18.40 -7.75
C LEU A 40 -0.74 -19.12 -8.83
N LYS A 41 -0.63 -18.66 -10.07
CA LYS A 41 -1.19 -19.36 -11.22
C LYS A 41 -0.59 -20.76 -11.32
N GLU A 42 -1.34 -21.68 -11.92
CA GLU A 42 -0.84 -23.02 -12.21
C GLU A 42 0.46 -22.94 -13.03
N ASN A 43 1.47 -23.72 -12.61
CA ASN A 43 2.81 -23.76 -13.22
C ASN A 43 3.60 -22.43 -13.17
N ALA A 44 3.27 -21.51 -12.25
CA ALA A 44 4.08 -20.32 -12.05
C ALA A 44 5.51 -20.68 -11.60
N GLU A 45 6.50 -20.20 -12.35
CA GLU A 45 7.92 -20.40 -12.02
C GLU A 45 8.53 -19.15 -11.37
N PRO A 46 9.45 -19.31 -10.40
CA PRO A 46 10.21 -18.20 -9.85
C PRO A 46 11.09 -17.53 -10.91
N VAL A 47 10.96 -16.22 -11.08
CA VAL A 47 11.81 -15.44 -11.99
C VAL A 47 13.03 -14.92 -11.22
N PHE A 48 14.19 -15.52 -11.48
CA PHE A 48 15.48 -15.04 -10.96
C PHE A 48 16.23 -14.25 -12.03
N ARG A 49 16.69 -13.05 -11.69
CA ARG A 49 17.53 -12.26 -12.59
C ARG A 49 19.01 -12.44 -12.28
N PRO A 50 19.83 -12.82 -13.27
CA PRO A 50 21.26 -12.99 -13.08
C PRO A 50 21.89 -11.67 -12.65
N VAL A 51 22.78 -11.76 -11.66
CA VAL A 51 23.55 -10.64 -11.14
C VAL A 51 24.96 -10.75 -11.71
N PRO A 52 25.51 -9.72 -12.35
CA PRO A 52 26.88 -9.75 -12.84
C PRO A 52 27.86 -10.11 -11.71
N PHE A 53 28.83 -10.99 -11.98
CA PHE A 53 29.76 -11.50 -10.96
C PHE A 53 30.51 -10.37 -10.23
N SER A 54 30.88 -9.31 -10.96
CA SER A 54 31.58 -8.14 -10.43
C SER A 54 30.82 -7.39 -9.33
N VAL A 55 29.49 -7.48 -9.29
CA VAL A 55 28.65 -6.80 -8.29
C VAL A 55 28.02 -7.78 -7.29
N ARG A 56 28.32 -9.07 -7.39
CA ARG A 56 27.70 -10.13 -6.58
C ARG A 56 27.94 -9.96 -5.08
N ARG A 57 29.18 -9.65 -4.67
CA ARG A 57 29.53 -9.38 -3.27
C ARG A 57 28.78 -8.18 -2.71
N SER A 58 28.73 -7.09 -3.46
CA SER A 58 27.98 -5.87 -3.08
C SER A 58 26.47 -6.14 -2.96
N VAL A 59 25.95 -7.10 -3.74
CA VAL A 59 24.54 -7.49 -3.72
C VAL A 59 24.22 -8.46 -2.57
N GLU A 60 25.14 -9.33 -2.19
CA GLU A 60 24.99 -10.28 -1.07
C GLU A 60 25.16 -9.58 0.29
N GLU A 61 26.00 -8.53 0.36
CA GLU A 61 26.22 -7.71 1.57
C GLU A 61 25.09 -6.71 1.86
N GLU A 62 24.24 -6.40 0.87
CA GLU A 62 23.06 -5.54 1.01
C GLU A 62 21.79 -6.42 1.20
N PRO A 63 21.33 -6.66 2.45
CA PRO A 63 20.14 -7.45 2.70
C PRO A 63 18.89 -6.65 2.35
N SER A 64 18.56 -6.53 1.07
CA SER A 64 17.18 -6.36 0.54
C SER A 64 17.16 -5.92 -0.93
N ARG A 65 17.42 -6.85 -1.86
CA ARG A 65 16.99 -6.75 -3.26
C ARG A 65 15.46 -6.91 -3.41
N LEU A 66 14.66 -6.24 -2.59
CA LEU A 66 13.41 -5.74 -3.15
C LEU A 66 13.87 -4.61 -4.06
N GLU A 67 13.66 -4.74 -5.36
CA GLU A 67 13.91 -3.66 -6.32
C GLU A 67 12.99 -2.49 -5.95
N ARG A 68 13.44 -1.69 -4.99
CA ARG A 68 12.72 -0.59 -4.39
C ARG A 68 13.14 0.67 -5.11
N ILE A 69 12.23 1.22 -5.89
CA ILE A 69 12.39 2.53 -6.50
C ILE A 69 12.10 3.56 -5.43
N ALA A 70 13.09 4.39 -5.08
CA ALA A 70 12.89 5.52 -4.20
C ALA A 70 12.33 6.71 -5.00
N VAL A 71 11.09 7.12 -4.71
CA VAL A 71 10.44 8.27 -5.33
C VAL A 71 10.48 9.46 -4.36
N ARG A 72 11.08 10.58 -4.78
CA ARG A 72 11.06 11.82 -4.00
C ARG A 72 9.70 12.49 -4.10
N LYS A 73 9.11 12.85 -2.96
CA LYS A 73 7.90 13.67 -2.87
C LYS A 73 8.26 15.15 -2.91
N GLN A 74 7.31 15.98 -3.33
CA GLN A 74 7.45 17.44 -3.40
C GLN A 74 7.86 18.09 -2.05
N LYS A 75 7.51 17.47 -0.92
CA LYS A 75 7.85 17.95 0.44
C LYS A 75 9.16 17.34 1.00
N GLY A 76 10.05 16.84 0.14
CA GLY A 76 11.38 16.34 0.53
C GLY A 76 11.44 14.94 1.13
N SER A 77 10.30 14.30 1.44
CA SER A 77 10.27 12.90 1.89
C SER A 77 10.39 11.92 0.72
N ALA A 78 10.85 10.69 0.98
CA ALA A 78 10.93 9.61 0.00
C ALA A 78 9.84 8.54 0.23
N ARG A 79 9.35 7.91 -0.85
CA ARG A 79 8.53 6.69 -0.81
C ARG A 79 9.31 5.57 -1.51
N PHE A 80 9.43 4.42 -0.85
CA PHE A 80 9.96 3.22 -1.48
C PHE A 80 8.84 2.44 -2.15
N CYS A 81 9.00 2.14 -3.44
CA CYS A 81 8.04 1.37 -4.24
C CYS A 81 8.71 0.08 -4.69
N ALA A 82 8.20 -1.07 -4.25
CA ALA A 82 8.68 -2.35 -4.77
C ALA A 82 8.18 -2.57 -6.21
N TYR A 83 9.04 -3.11 -7.06
CA TYR A 83 8.76 -3.30 -8.47
C TYR A 83 8.15 -4.68 -8.78
N PHE A 84 6.88 -4.89 -8.39
CA PHE A 84 6.19 -6.18 -8.56
C PHE A 84 5.62 -6.44 -9.96
N SER A 85 5.58 -5.40 -10.80
CA SER A 85 5.05 -5.52 -12.18
C SER A 85 5.87 -6.46 -13.07
N ILE A 86 7.12 -6.72 -12.73
CA ILE A 86 7.94 -7.72 -13.40
C ILE A 86 7.98 -8.98 -12.54
N GLY A 87 7.47 -10.09 -13.09
CA GLY A 87 7.47 -11.39 -12.42
C GLY A 87 6.27 -11.57 -11.50
N LEU A 88 6.28 -10.96 -10.30
CA LEU A 88 5.32 -11.31 -9.25
C LEU A 88 3.87 -11.11 -9.67
N ASN A 89 3.50 -9.93 -10.18
CA ASN A 89 2.11 -9.67 -10.61
C ASN A 89 1.66 -10.58 -11.77
N ALA A 90 2.59 -11.07 -12.60
CA ALA A 90 2.27 -11.99 -13.68
C ALA A 90 2.05 -13.43 -13.18
N ALA A 91 2.72 -13.80 -12.08
CA ALA A 91 2.65 -15.11 -11.44
C ALA A 91 1.44 -15.26 -10.51
N LEU A 92 0.89 -14.17 -9.97
CA LEU A 92 -0.26 -14.19 -9.08
C LEU A 92 -1.58 -14.43 -9.81
N GLU A 93 -2.46 -15.22 -9.21
CA GLU A 93 -3.87 -15.29 -9.59
C GLU A 93 -4.59 -14.00 -9.21
N ASN A 94 -5.56 -13.61 -10.03
CA ASN A 94 -6.31 -12.40 -9.76
C ASN A 94 -7.46 -12.71 -8.80
N ASN A 95 -7.48 -12.07 -7.64
CA ASN A 95 -8.60 -12.17 -6.71
C ASN A 95 -9.72 -11.22 -7.15
N HIS A 96 -10.75 -11.78 -7.80
CA HIS A 96 -11.91 -11.05 -8.31
C HIS A 96 -12.95 -10.78 -7.20
N HIS A 97 -12.55 -10.07 -6.13
CA HIS A 97 -13.50 -9.65 -5.11
C HIS A 97 -14.52 -8.67 -5.71
N PRO A 98 -15.83 -8.91 -5.54
CA PRO A 98 -16.86 -8.08 -6.14
C PRO A 98 -16.87 -6.70 -5.47
N LEU A 99 -16.42 -5.69 -6.21
CA LEU A 99 -16.54 -4.30 -5.80
C LEU A 99 -17.69 -3.67 -6.59
N LEU A 100 -18.61 -3.03 -5.87
CA LEU A 100 -19.67 -2.25 -6.48
C LEU A 100 -19.08 -0.99 -7.14
N ALA A 101 -19.67 -0.59 -8.26
CA ALA A 101 -19.39 0.72 -8.86
C ALA A 101 -19.72 1.84 -7.87
N ALA A 102 -18.99 2.95 -7.94
CA ALA A 102 -19.17 4.08 -7.04
C ALA A 102 -20.61 4.62 -7.07
N GLU A 103 -21.22 4.65 -8.26
CA GLU A 103 -22.60 5.07 -8.47
C GLU A 103 -23.59 4.14 -7.75
N ASN A 104 -23.34 2.84 -7.76
CA ASN A 104 -24.17 1.86 -7.07
C ASN A 104 -24.04 1.99 -5.55
N ILE A 105 -22.85 2.30 -5.03
CA ILE A 105 -22.64 2.59 -3.60
C ILE A 105 -23.36 3.88 -3.21
N TYR A 106 -23.27 4.93 -4.05
CA TYR A 106 -23.91 6.21 -3.76
C TYR A 106 -25.44 6.13 -3.81
N ASN A 107 -25.98 5.38 -4.77
CA ASN A 107 -27.42 5.22 -4.95
C ASN A 107 -28.03 4.10 -4.13
N SER A 108 -27.22 3.27 -3.46
CA SER A 108 -27.74 2.32 -2.50
C SER A 108 -28.42 3.07 -1.35
N GLN A 109 -29.73 2.88 -1.19
CA GLN A 109 -30.46 3.38 -0.05
C GLN A 109 -30.03 2.58 1.18
N TRP A 110 -29.24 3.21 2.05
CA TRP A 110 -28.95 2.76 3.40
C TRP A 110 -29.93 3.41 4.38
#